data_AF-A0A4V1ZU52-F1
#
_entry.id   AF-A0A4V1ZU52-F1
#
_cell.length_a   1.000
_cell.length_b   1.000
_cell.length_c   1.000
_cell.angle_alpha   90.00
_cell.angle_beta   90.00
_cell.angle_gamma   90.00
#
_symmetry.space_group_name_H-M   'P 1'
#
loop_
_entity.id
_entity.type
_entity.pdbx_description
1 polymer ?
#
loop_
_entity_poly.entity_id
_entity_poly.type
_entity_poly.pdbx_seq_one_letter_code
_entity_poly.pdbx_strand_id
1 'polypeptide(L)'
;MIKRFLFLGLASGLTLAAGTAQAQTPVALGTSPYAENFNGIGTALPAGFGVYAAATTTTLGAAATFAVAATPWNGTTGGFKNLASANSVAAGSATTVQNAATDRAL
;
A
#
# COMPACT_ATOMS: atom_id res chain seq x y z
N MET A 1 56.59 -19.49 -38.66
CA MET A 1 55.31 -20.24 -38.66
C MET A 1 54.34 -19.54 -37.72
N ILE A 2 53.13 -19.16 -38.22
CA ILE A 2 51.83 -18.88 -37.54
C ILE A 2 51.87 -18.07 -36.21
N LYS A 3 51.54 -16.77 -36.10
CA LYS A 3 50.30 -15.95 -36.27
C LYS A 3 49.13 -16.30 -35.30
N ARG A 4 48.75 -15.35 -34.41
CA ARG A 4 47.40 -15.09 -33.80
C ARG A 4 47.49 -13.95 -32.75
N PHE A 5 47.29 -12.68 -33.11
CA PHE A 5 46.03 -11.89 -33.04
C PHE A 5 45.35 -11.80 -31.66
N LEU A 6 45.48 -10.60 -31.05
CA LEU A 6 44.47 -9.69 -30.44
C LEU A 6 43.25 -10.29 -29.72
N PHE A 7 42.92 -9.80 -28.52
CA PHE A 7 41.73 -8.97 -28.25
C PHE A 7 41.60 -8.65 -26.73
N LEU A 8 41.68 -7.34 -26.41
CA LEU A 8 41.21 -6.75 -25.16
C LEU A 8 39.71 -7.07 -24.99
N GLY A 9 39.35 -7.89 -24.01
CA GLY A 9 37.96 -8.14 -23.65
C GLY A 9 37.51 -7.18 -22.56
N LEU A 10 37.09 -5.98 -22.93
CA LEU A 10 36.40 -5.05 -22.03
C LEU A 10 34.95 -5.53 -21.86
N ALA A 11 34.71 -6.51 -20.99
CA ALA A 11 33.36 -6.93 -20.63
C ALA A 11 32.75 -5.94 -19.62
N SER A 12 32.46 -4.72 -20.06
CA SER A 12 31.64 -3.79 -19.30
C SER A 12 30.18 -4.19 -19.50
N GLY A 13 29.67 -5.05 -18.62
CA GLY A 13 28.26 -5.40 -18.57
C GLY A 13 27.47 -4.18 -18.11
N LEU A 14 26.75 -3.53 -19.02
CA LEU A 14 25.77 -2.51 -18.67
C LEU A 14 24.59 -3.21 -17.97
N THR A 15 24.61 -3.24 -16.64
CA THR A 15 23.45 -3.68 -15.85
C THR A 15 22.36 -2.64 -15.97
N LEU A 16 21.37 -2.90 -16.83
CA LEU A 16 20.18 -2.09 -16.93
C LEU A 16 19.37 -2.28 -15.63
N ALA A 17 19.42 -1.30 -14.73
CA ALA A 17 18.57 -1.26 -13.57
C ALA A 17 17.11 -1.16 -14.06
N ALA A 18 16.37 -2.26 -14.01
CA ALA A 18 14.96 -2.27 -14.31
C ALA A 18 14.24 -1.40 -13.27
N GLY A 19 13.85 -0.19 -13.68
CA GLY A 19 12.93 0.62 -12.88
C GLY A 19 11.62 -0.16 -12.77
N THR A 20 11.24 -0.58 -11.56
CA THR A 20 9.93 -1.17 -11.32
C THR A 20 8.89 -0.08 -11.48
N ALA A 21 8.29 0.02 -12.67
CA ALA A 21 7.11 0.83 -12.88
C ALA A 21 5.99 0.26 -11.99
N GLN A 22 5.60 1.00 -10.95
CA GLN A 22 4.44 0.64 -10.14
C GLN A 22 3.19 1.00 -10.95
N ALA A 23 2.65 0.03 -11.68
CA ALA A 23 1.38 0.21 -12.37
C ALA A 23 0.28 0.40 -11.32
N GLN A 24 -0.12 1.65 -11.09
CA GLN A 24 -1.26 1.96 -10.24
C GLN A 24 -2.55 1.61 -11.00
N THR A 25 -3.47 0.94 -10.32
CA THR A 25 -4.83 0.80 -10.86
C THR A 25 -5.54 2.13 -10.62
N PRO A 26 -6.08 2.81 -11.65
CA PRO A 26 -6.80 4.07 -11.45
C PRO A 26 -8.01 3.89 -10.53
N VAL A 27 -8.30 4.88 -9.70
CA VAL A 27 -9.56 4.93 -8.94
C VAL A 27 -10.71 5.20 -9.91
N ALA A 28 -11.71 4.32 -9.92
CA ALA A 28 -12.92 4.52 -10.68
C ALA A 28 -13.86 5.45 -9.92
N LEU A 29 -13.91 6.73 -10.32
CA LEU A 29 -14.64 7.77 -9.59
C LEU A 29 -16.18 7.65 -9.71
N GLY A 30 -16.69 6.90 -10.69
CA GLY A 30 -18.14 6.75 -10.90
C GLY A 30 -18.85 8.09 -11.09
N THR A 31 -19.67 8.47 -10.11
CA THR A 31 -20.45 9.73 -10.11
C THR A 31 -19.71 10.84 -9.37
N SER A 32 -19.73 12.05 -9.92
CA SER A 32 -19.13 13.24 -9.30
C SER A 32 -20.10 13.97 -8.36
N PRO A 33 -19.65 14.42 -7.17
CA PRO A 33 -18.33 14.20 -6.60
C PRO A 33 -18.18 12.77 -6.07
N TYR A 34 -17.02 12.16 -6.32
CA TYR A 34 -16.68 10.88 -5.72
C TYR A 34 -16.44 11.08 -4.21
N ALA A 35 -17.06 10.24 -3.40
CA ALA A 35 -16.89 10.22 -1.95
C ALA A 35 -16.57 8.78 -1.51
N GLU A 36 -15.40 8.60 -0.89
CA GLU A 36 -15.00 7.36 -0.26
C GLU A 36 -15.04 7.53 1.26
N ASN A 37 -15.70 6.61 1.95
CA ASN A 37 -15.84 6.64 3.41
C ASN A 37 -15.15 5.47 4.11
N PHE A 38 -14.60 4.51 3.34
CA PHE A 38 -13.86 3.35 3.82
C PHE A 38 -14.65 2.39 4.71
N ASN A 39 -15.97 2.54 4.87
CA ASN A 39 -16.78 1.63 5.69
C ASN A 39 -16.76 0.19 5.17
N GLY A 40 -16.48 0.00 3.87
CA GLY A 40 -16.37 -1.30 3.20
C GLY A 40 -15.03 -2.03 3.36
N ILE A 41 -14.02 -1.45 4.02
CA ILE A 41 -12.65 -2.00 4.06
C ILE A 41 -12.52 -3.30 4.87
N GLY A 42 -13.59 -3.79 5.50
CA GLY A 42 -13.64 -5.12 6.10
C GLY A 42 -13.56 -6.29 5.11
N THR A 43 -13.48 -6.00 3.80
CA THR A 43 -13.35 -7.02 2.74
C THR A 43 -12.12 -6.80 1.87
N ALA A 44 -11.94 -5.59 1.35
CA ALA A 44 -10.80 -5.17 0.54
C ALA A 44 -10.69 -3.64 0.55
N LEU A 45 -9.55 -3.11 0.11
CA LEU A 45 -9.47 -1.68 -0.22
C LEU A 45 -10.42 -1.34 -1.39
N PRO A 46 -10.95 -0.11 -1.45
CA PRO A 46 -11.73 0.33 -2.59
C PRO A 46 -10.94 0.21 -3.90
N ALA A 47 -11.65 -0.01 -5.01
CA ALA A 47 -10.99 -0.24 -6.29
C ALA A 47 -10.09 0.94 -6.70
N GLY A 48 -8.83 0.63 -7.03
CA GLY A 48 -7.81 1.62 -7.38
C GLY A 48 -7.07 2.25 -6.19
N PHE A 49 -7.43 1.90 -4.95
CA PHE A 49 -6.67 2.28 -3.77
C PHE A 49 -5.59 1.25 -3.46
N GLY A 50 -4.45 1.73 -2.97
CA GLY A 50 -3.35 0.90 -2.51
C GLY A 50 -2.65 1.55 -1.33
N VAL A 51 -2.02 0.73 -0.51
CA VAL A 51 -1.23 1.18 0.64
C VAL A 51 0.25 0.92 0.37
N TYR A 52 1.11 1.89 0.72
CA TYR A 52 2.53 1.84 0.41
C TYR A 52 3.34 2.32 1.60
N ALA A 53 4.39 1.59 1.95
CA ALA A 53 5.33 1.93 3.01
C ALA A 53 6.66 2.43 2.43
N ALA A 54 7.42 3.18 3.23
CA ALA A 54 8.72 3.75 2.82
C ALA A 54 8.64 4.64 1.57
N ALA A 55 7.56 5.41 1.43
CA ALA A 55 7.46 6.46 0.43
C ALA A 55 8.54 7.54 0.66
N THR A 56 9.03 8.10 -0.42
CA THR A 56 10.03 9.18 -0.42
C THR A 56 9.50 10.39 -1.19
N THR A 57 10.30 11.44 -1.33
CA THR A 57 9.94 12.60 -2.17
C THR A 57 9.88 12.28 -3.66
N THR A 58 10.45 11.16 -4.10
CA THR A 58 10.56 10.78 -5.52
C THR A 58 9.96 9.41 -5.84
N THR A 59 9.60 8.61 -4.83
CA THR A 59 9.03 7.27 -5.02
C THR A 59 7.82 7.05 -4.10
N LEU A 60 6.83 6.30 -4.60
CA LEU A 60 5.65 5.92 -3.81
C LEU A 60 5.95 4.95 -2.66
N GLY A 61 7.16 4.37 -2.61
CA GLY A 61 7.52 3.32 -1.67
C GLY A 61 7.15 1.92 -2.16
N ALA A 62 7.21 0.94 -1.27
CA ALA A 62 6.85 -0.45 -1.55
C ALA A 62 5.39 -0.71 -1.23
N ALA A 63 4.68 -1.41 -2.11
CA ALA A 63 3.31 -1.88 -1.84
C ALA A 63 3.28 -2.68 -0.52
N ALA A 64 2.38 -2.31 0.37
CA ALA A 64 2.21 -2.92 1.68
C ALA A 64 0.93 -3.77 1.72
N THR A 65 0.80 -4.59 2.75
CA THR A 65 -0.43 -5.34 3.01
C THR A 65 -1.33 -4.56 3.95
N PHE A 66 -2.59 -4.40 3.56
CA PHE A 66 -3.64 -3.86 4.42
C PHE A 66 -4.26 -4.97 5.28
N ALA A 67 -4.36 -4.73 6.58
CA ALA A 67 -5.03 -5.63 7.50
C ALA A 67 -6.55 -5.43 7.45
N VAL A 68 -7.21 -6.24 6.62
CA VAL A 68 -8.67 -6.23 6.41
C VAL A 68 -9.45 -6.51 7.70
N ALA A 69 -8.92 -7.36 8.58
CA ALA A 69 -9.55 -7.67 9.85
C ALA A 69 -9.59 -6.43 10.77
N ALA A 70 -10.74 -6.24 11.44
CA ALA A 70 -10.90 -5.17 12.42
C ALA A 70 -9.80 -5.23 13.47
N THR A 71 -9.10 -4.11 13.64
CA THR A 71 -8.01 -3.96 14.59
C THR A 71 -8.45 -3.01 15.71
N PRO A 72 -8.22 -3.36 16.99
CA PRO A 72 -8.51 -2.45 18.08
C PRO A 72 -7.49 -1.30 18.15
N TRP A 73 -7.93 -0.15 18.68
CA TRP A 73 -7.12 1.07 18.79
C TRP A 73 -5.89 0.94 19.69
N ASN A 74 -5.87 -0.04 20.60
CA ASN A 74 -4.71 -0.29 21.46
C ASN A 74 -3.57 -1.06 20.77
N GLY A 75 -3.73 -1.45 19.50
CA GLY A 75 -2.68 -2.11 18.73
C GLY A 75 -1.59 -1.13 18.29
N THR A 76 -0.42 -1.17 18.94
CA THR A 76 0.68 -0.20 18.75
C THR A 76 1.62 -0.50 17.58
N THR A 77 1.57 -1.70 17.01
CA THR A 77 2.40 -2.05 15.83
C THR A 77 2.04 -1.13 14.65
N GLY A 78 3.02 -0.56 13.96
CA GLY A 78 2.78 0.23 12.75
C GLY A 78 2.16 -0.61 11.62
N GLY A 79 1.30 -0.01 10.81
CA GLY A 79 0.71 -0.67 9.64
C GLY A 79 -0.58 0.00 9.16
N PHE A 80 -1.09 -0.49 8.03
CA PHE A 80 -2.38 -0.08 7.46
C PHE A 80 -3.47 -1.00 7.98
N LYS A 81 -4.42 -0.45 8.73
CA LYS A 81 -5.29 -1.26 9.59
C LYS A 81 -6.74 -0.84 9.43
N ASN A 82 -7.62 -1.81 9.48
CA ASN A 82 -9.04 -1.55 9.58
C ASN A 82 -9.39 -1.16 11.02
N LEU A 83 -9.42 0.12 11.35
CA LEU A 83 -9.74 0.64 12.68
C LEU A 83 -11.20 1.11 12.75
N ALA A 84 -11.80 1.14 13.94
CA ALA A 84 -13.06 1.85 14.11
C ALA A 84 -12.83 3.36 13.95
N SER A 85 -13.78 4.06 13.34
CA SER A 85 -13.75 5.52 13.30
C SER A 85 -14.14 6.12 14.65
N ALA A 86 -13.45 7.19 15.06
CA ALA A 86 -13.74 7.90 16.30
C ALA A 86 -15.05 8.73 16.21
N ASN A 87 -15.65 8.84 15.03
CA ASN A 87 -16.94 9.54 14.84
C ASN A 87 -18.12 8.68 15.30
N SER A 88 -17.97 7.35 15.29
CA SER A 88 -19.01 6.39 15.65
C SER A 88 -18.74 5.64 16.95
N VAL A 89 -17.48 5.64 17.42
CA VAL A 89 -17.06 4.96 18.64
C VAL A 89 -16.39 5.97 19.59
N ALA A 90 -16.78 5.97 20.85
CA ALA A 90 -16.21 6.88 21.85
C ALA A 90 -14.84 6.38 22.34
N ALA A 91 -13.96 7.32 22.73
CA ALA A 91 -12.71 7.01 23.41
C ALA A 91 -12.95 6.14 24.65
N GLY A 92 -12.10 5.11 24.85
CA GLY A 92 -12.24 4.15 25.95
C GLY A 92 -13.26 3.03 25.72
N SER A 93 -13.95 2.99 24.57
CA SER A 93 -14.84 1.88 24.22
C SER A 93 -14.10 0.54 24.19
N ALA A 94 -14.79 -0.53 24.60
CA ALA A 94 -14.24 -1.88 24.59
C ALA A 94 -13.87 -2.34 23.16
N THR A 95 -12.91 -3.26 23.06
CA THR A 95 -12.46 -3.81 21.77
C THR A 95 -13.59 -4.49 20.98
N THR A 96 -14.56 -5.10 21.66
CA THR A 96 -15.74 -5.70 21.03
C THR A 96 -16.61 -4.65 20.33
N VAL A 97 -16.77 -3.46 20.92
CA VAL A 97 -17.50 -2.35 20.31
C VAL A 97 -16.75 -1.82 19.09
N GLN A 98 -15.43 -1.64 19.21
CA GLN A 98 -14.59 -1.20 18.10
C GLN A 98 -14.61 -2.21 16.92
N ASN A 99 -14.58 -3.51 17.22
CA ASN A 99 -14.61 -4.55 16.19
C ASN A 99 -15.97 -4.64 15.49
N ALA A 100 -17.06 -4.30 16.18
CA ALA A 100 -18.41 -4.29 15.62
C ALA A 100 -18.77 -2.99 14.86
N ALA A 101 -17.94 -1.94 14.97
CA ALA A 101 -18.20 -0.67 14.31
C ALA A 101 -18.20 -0.81 12.79
N THR A 102 -19.26 -0.33 12.14
CA THR A 102 -19.39 -0.31 10.67
C THR A 102 -18.73 0.91 10.04
N ASP A 103 -18.60 2.00 10.80
CA ASP A 103 -17.86 3.19 10.39
C ASP A 103 -16.37 2.99 10.66
N ARG A 104 -15.57 2.92 9.59
CA ARG A 104 -14.19 2.43 9.60
C ARG A 104 -13.21 3.53 9.21
N ALA A 105 -11.99 3.41 9.72
CA ALA A 105 -10.85 4.25 9.35
C ALA A 105 -9.68 3.37 8.91
N LEU A 106 -8.98 3.82 7.86
CA LEU A 106 -7.76 3.20 7.33
C LEU A 106 -6.50 3.91 7.86
#